data_AF-A0A924IJH3-F1
#
_entry.id   AF-A0A924IJH3-F1
#
_cell.length_a   1.000
_cell.length_b   1.000
_cell.length_c   1.000
_cell.angle_alpha   90.00
_cell.angle_beta   90.00
_cell.angle_gamma   90.00
#
_symmetry.space_group_name_H-M   'P 1'
#
loop_
_entity.id
_entity.type
_entity.pdbx_description
1 polymer ?
#
loop_
_entity_poly.entity_id
_entity_poly.type
_entity_poly.pdbx_seq_one_letter_code
_entity_poly.pdbx_strand_id
1 'polypeptide(L)'
;MNYQELYTQTIEKLKKNERPQIMLTPELLSELKSEWQKIISEGSLDESALKKILCILDNTQNMTSDLNELFIKTFEKVQSPDLLIYTLAASQKHVISESLRTGNMISSAYFDKLKELLKNKNPEVVEWTLRTIETMGPLSLRFVKEVRAIKPGISKFLNQHLKFSSQIIELMEKQWEKMRS
;
A
#
# COMPACT_ATOMS: atom_id res chain seq x y z
N MET A 1 19.81 -13.53 -10.86
CA MET A 1 20.02 -12.28 -10.11
C MET A 1 19.16 -12.36 -8.88
N ASN A 2 19.77 -12.28 -7.69
CA ASN A 2 19.03 -12.37 -6.42
C ASN A 2 18.24 -11.07 -6.21
N TYR A 3 17.07 -11.15 -5.55
CA TYR A 3 16.27 -9.97 -5.21
C TYR A 3 17.05 -8.87 -4.45
N GLN A 4 18.08 -9.22 -3.68
CA GLN A 4 18.92 -8.25 -2.97
C GLN A 4 19.77 -7.37 -3.92
N GLU A 5 20.29 -7.95 -4.99
CA GLU A 5 21.01 -7.22 -6.04
C GLU A 5 20.04 -6.32 -6.80
N LEU A 6 18.85 -6.86 -7.12
CA LEU A 6 17.79 -6.11 -7.77
C LEU A 6 17.34 -4.90 -6.94
N TYR A 7 17.19 -5.06 -5.62
CA TYR A 7 16.90 -3.97 -4.70
C TYR A 7 17.98 -2.90 -4.76
N THR A 8 19.26 -3.29 -4.72
CA THR A 8 20.39 -2.34 -4.76
C THR A 8 20.37 -1.52 -6.05
N GLN A 9 20.21 -2.18 -7.20
CA GLN A 9 20.07 -1.51 -8.50
C GLN A 9 18.84 -0.58 -8.56
N THR A 10 17.73 -0.99 -7.93
CA THR A 10 16.50 -0.19 -7.84
C THR A 10 16.75 1.11 -7.09
N ILE A 11 17.41 1.03 -5.93
CA ILE A 11 17.76 2.21 -5.13
C ILE A 11 18.74 3.13 -5.88
N GLU A 12 19.72 2.58 -6.59
CA GLU A 12 20.65 3.37 -7.38
C GLU A 12 19.96 4.17 -8.50
N LYS A 13 18.98 3.56 -9.18
CA LYS A 13 18.15 4.25 -10.19
C LYS A 13 17.32 5.35 -9.56
N LEU A 14 16.63 5.06 -8.45
CA LEU A 14 15.81 6.05 -7.74
C LEU A 14 16.63 7.26 -7.27
N LYS A 15 17.86 7.05 -6.78
CA LYS A 15 18.78 8.14 -6.41
C LYS A 15 19.17 9.04 -7.58
N LYS A 16 19.13 8.52 -8.82
CA LYS A 16 19.36 9.25 -10.06
C LYS A 16 18.09 9.87 -10.64
N ASN A 17 16.97 9.81 -9.93
CA ASN A 17 15.63 10.15 -10.43
C ASN A 17 15.21 9.33 -11.67
N GLU A 18 15.78 8.13 -11.83
CA GLU A 18 15.40 7.19 -12.88
C GLU A 18 14.32 6.25 -12.36
N ARG A 19 13.23 6.09 -13.11
CA ARG A 19 12.17 5.14 -12.76
C ARG A 19 12.65 3.71 -12.99
N PRO A 20 12.71 2.85 -11.95
CA PRO A 20 13.01 1.45 -12.14
C PRO A 20 11.88 0.79 -12.95
N GLN A 21 12.26 0.02 -13.96
CA GLN A 21 11.33 -0.66 -14.87
C GLN A 21 11.40 -2.17 -14.61
N ILE A 22 11.02 -2.58 -13.39
CA ILE A 22 11.20 -3.97 -12.97
C ILE A 22 10.10 -4.83 -13.59
N MET A 23 10.50 -5.90 -14.28
CA MET A 23 9.57 -6.93 -14.75
C MET A 23 9.56 -8.09 -13.75
N LEU A 24 8.39 -8.35 -13.18
CA LEU A 24 8.18 -9.47 -12.27
C LEU A 24 8.04 -10.77 -13.08
N THR A 25 9.16 -11.44 -13.34
CA THR A 25 9.15 -12.76 -13.99
C THR A 25 8.60 -13.83 -13.05
N PRO A 26 8.14 -14.99 -13.55
CA PRO A 26 7.68 -16.09 -12.70
C PRO A 26 8.72 -16.54 -11.67
N GLU A 27 10.00 -16.55 -12.03
CA GLU A 27 11.11 -16.92 -11.15
C GLU A 27 11.29 -15.91 -10.03
N LEU A 28 11.31 -14.61 -10.36
CA LEU A 28 11.41 -13.54 -9.38
C LEU A 28 10.19 -13.50 -8.45
N LEU A 29 8.98 -13.70 -9.00
CA LEU A 29 7.77 -13.80 -8.20
C LEU A 29 7.84 -14.95 -7.19
N SER A 30 8.28 -16.13 -7.64
CA SER A 30 8.47 -17.30 -6.79
C SER A 30 9.49 -17.04 -5.68
N GLU A 31 10.64 -16.44 -6.02
CA GLU A 31 11.69 -16.06 -5.07
C GLU A 31 11.16 -15.08 -4.00
N LEU A 32 10.55 -13.97 -4.42
CA LEU A 32 9.99 -12.96 -3.51
C LEU A 32 8.89 -13.53 -2.63
N LYS A 33 8.00 -14.37 -3.20
CA LYS A 33 6.89 -14.99 -2.46
C LYS A 33 7.41 -15.93 -1.39
N SER A 34 8.38 -16.78 -1.72
CA SER A 34 8.99 -17.73 -0.78
C SER A 34 9.68 -17.02 0.37
N GLU A 35 10.49 -16.00 0.06
CA GLU A 35 11.19 -15.22 1.08
C GLU A 35 10.22 -14.45 1.97
N TRP A 36 9.19 -13.82 1.39
CA TRP A 36 8.18 -13.10 2.15
C TRP A 36 7.38 -14.05 3.07
N GLN A 37 7.01 -15.24 2.58
CA GLN A 37 6.38 -16.28 3.41
C GLN A 37 7.26 -16.68 4.60
N LYS A 38 8.55 -16.86 4.36
CA LYS A 38 9.53 -17.17 5.40
C LYS A 38 9.57 -16.06 6.45
N ILE A 39 9.78 -14.80 6.04
CA ILE A 39 9.83 -13.64 6.94
C ILE A 39 8.57 -13.51 7.80
N ILE A 40 7.39 -13.73 7.20
CA ILE A 40 6.12 -13.65 7.94
C ILE A 40 5.94 -14.85 8.87
N SER A 41 6.43 -16.04 8.55
CA SER A 41 6.21 -17.24 9.35
C SER A 41 7.16 -17.37 10.55
N GLU A 42 8.32 -16.74 10.49
CA GLU A 42 9.32 -16.75 11.58
C GLU A 42 8.87 -15.93 12.80
N GLY A 43 9.40 -16.30 13.98
CA GLY A 43 9.07 -15.65 15.25
C GLY A 43 9.62 -14.23 15.41
N SER A 44 10.63 -13.86 14.62
CA SER A 44 11.20 -12.52 14.53
C SER A 44 11.06 -12.00 13.11
N LEU A 45 10.30 -10.92 12.92
CA LEU A 45 10.08 -10.32 11.61
C LEU A 45 11.36 -9.61 11.14
N ASP A 46 11.97 -10.08 10.06
CA ASP A 46 13.05 -9.36 9.36
C ASP A 46 12.46 -8.18 8.57
N GLU A 47 12.32 -7.03 9.26
CA GLU A 47 11.79 -5.81 8.65
C GLU A 47 12.64 -5.33 7.47
N SER A 48 13.96 -5.54 7.50
CA SER A 48 14.84 -5.07 6.44
C SER A 48 14.64 -5.87 5.17
N ALA A 49 14.57 -7.20 5.26
CA ALA A 49 14.31 -8.05 4.10
C ALA A 49 12.93 -7.76 3.51
N LEU A 50 11.91 -7.63 4.36
CA LEU A 50 10.55 -7.32 3.92
C LEU A 50 10.47 -5.96 3.19
N LYS A 51 11.12 -4.93 3.72
CA LYS A 51 11.19 -3.61 3.07
C LYS A 51 11.78 -3.69 1.66
N LYS A 52 12.81 -4.52 1.44
CA LYS A 52 13.42 -4.72 0.11
C LYS A 52 12.42 -5.34 -0.86
N ILE A 53 11.69 -6.37 -0.43
CA ILE A 53 10.65 -7.03 -1.22
C ILE A 53 9.57 -6.02 -1.61
N LEU A 54 9.02 -5.29 -0.64
CA LEU A 54 7.97 -4.29 -0.88
C LEU A 54 8.44 -3.16 -1.82
N CYS A 55 9.69 -2.71 -1.68
CA CYS A 55 10.27 -1.70 -2.56
C CYS A 55 10.39 -2.19 -4.02
N ILE A 56 10.79 -3.45 -4.23
CA ILE A 56 10.82 -4.06 -5.56
C ILE A 56 9.41 -4.09 -6.15
N LEU A 57 8.42 -4.58 -5.39
CA LEU A 57 7.03 -4.68 -5.82
C LEU A 57 6.42 -3.32 -6.18
N ASP A 58 6.69 -2.29 -5.38
CA ASP A 58 6.26 -0.91 -5.67
C ASP A 58 6.85 -0.36 -6.98
N ASN A 59 7.97 -0.93 -7.46
CA ASN A 59 8.66 -0.49 -8.67
C ASN A 59 8.54 -1.48 -9.86
N THR A 60 7.66 -2.47 -9.78
CA THR A 60 7.31 -3.35 -10.92
C THR A 60 6.47 -2.65 -11.99
N GLN A 61 6.54 -3.11 -13.23
CA GLN A 61 5.63 -2.68 -14.30
C GLN A 61 4.35 -3.52 -14.33
N ASN A 62 4.48 -4.83 -14.10
CA ASN A 62 3.38 -5.78 -14.15
C ASN A 62 2.78 -6.04 -12.77
N MET A 63 1.50 -6.40 -12.76
CA MET A 63 0.69 -6.66 -11.58
C MET A 63 0.52 -8.18 -11.38
N THR A 64 0.33 -8.61 -10.13
CA THR A 64 -0.01 -10.00 -9.78
C THR A 64 -0.85 -10.04 -8.52
N SER A 65 -1.87 -10.90 -8.50
CA SER A 65 -2.72 -11.19 -7.33
C SER A 65 -2.17 -12.32 -6.45
N ASP A 66 -1.11 -13.00 -6.88
CA ASP A 66 -0.51 -14.17 -6.18
C ASP A 66 0.04 -13.85 -4.78
N LEU A 67 0.17 -12.55 -4.47
CA LEU A 67 0.73 -12.02 -3.23
C LEU A 67 -0.35 -11.45 -2.29
N ASN A 68 -1.63 -11.45 -2.68
CA ASN A 68 -2.70 -10.80 -1.92
C ASN A 68 -2.80 -11.27 -0.47
N GLU A 69 -2.65 -12.58 -0.23
CA GLU A 69 -2.66 -13.14 1.12
C GLU A 69 -1.48 -12.66 1.98
N LEU A 70 -0.31 -12.43 1.36
CA LEU A 70 0.88 -11.95 2.06
C LEU A 70 0.74 -10.50 2.49
N PHE A 71 0.07 -9.66 1.70
CA PHE A 71 -0.28 -8.31 2.13
C PHE A 71 -1.15 -8.31 3.38
N ILE A 72 -2.19 -9.15 3.44
CA ILE A 72 -3.06 -9.26 4.62
C ILE A 72 -2.26 -9.71 5.85
N LYS A 73 -1.50 -10.80 5.72
CA LYS A 73 -0.66 -11.29 6.81
C LYS A 73 0.37 -10.25 7.27
N THR A 74 0.89 -9.44 6.36
CA THR A 74 1.80 -8.34 6.69
C THR A 74 1.10 -7.29 7.54
N PHE A 75 -0.09 -6.83 7.14
CA PHE A 75 -0.87 -5.86 7.93
C PHE A 75 -1.27 -6.39 9.32
N GLU A 76 -1.39 -7.70 9.49
CA GLU A 76 -1.69 -8.31 10.78
C GLU A 76 -0.48 -8.36 11.73
N LYS A 77 0.73 -8.55 11.18
CA LYS A 77 1.95 -8.71 11.98
C LYS A 77 2.74 -7.43 12.18
N VAL A 78 2.69 -6.51 11.21
CA VAL A 78 3.50 -5.30 11.22
C VAL A 78 2.79 -4.17 11.97
N GLN A 79 3.52 -3.54 12.89
CA GLN A 79 3.09 -2.30 13.56
C GLN A 79 4.01 -1.11 13.25
N SER A 80 5.17 -1.37 12.64
CA SER A 80 6.15 -0.36 12.23
C SER A 80 5.55 0.58 11.18
N PRO A 81 5.46 1.90 11.43
CA PRO A 81 4.87 2.85 10.49
C PRO A 81 5.50 2.80 9.10
N ASP A 82 6.84 2.74 9.04
CA ASP A 82 7.60 2.63 7.80
C ASP A 82 7.14 1.42 6.98
N LEU A 83 7.12 0.23 7.59
CA LEU A 83 6.73 -0.98 6.87
C LEU A 83 5.26 -0.95 6.45
N LEU A 84 4.37 -0.37 7.26
CA LEU A 84 2.97 -0.18 6.88
C LEU A 84 2.86 0.68 5.62
N ILE A 85 3.63 1.76 5.53
CA ILE A 85 3.68 2.64 4.35
C ILE A 85 4.19 1.89 3.13
N TYR A 86 5.30 1.14 3.24
CA TYR A 86 5.81 0.31 2.14
C TYR A 86 4.78 -0.74 1.69
N THR A 87 4.06 -1.32 2.64
CA THR A 87 3.02 -2.32 2.37
C THR A 87 1.84 -1.69 1.62
N LEU A 88 1.38 -0.52 2.06
CA LEU A 88 0.33 0.27 1.41
C LEU A 88 0.71 0.71 0.00
N ALA A 89 1.95 1.18 -0.21
CA ALA A 89 2.45 1.59 -1.52
C ALA A 89 2.42 0.42 -2.52
N ALA A 90 3.03 -0.71 -2.17
CA ALA A 90 3.07 -1.88 -3.04
C ALA A 90 1.68 -2.49 -3.27
N SER A 91 0.77 -2.45 -2.29
CA SER A 91 -0.56 -3.04 -2.41
C SER A 91 -1.49 -2.25 -3.34
N GLN A 92 -1.28 -0.96 -3.54
CA GLN A 92 -2.04 -0.18 -4.54
C GLN A 92 -1.93 -0.79 -5.93
N LYS A 93 -0.75 -1.28 -6.30
CA LYS A 93 -0.53 -1.93 -7.60
C LYS A 93 -1.00 -3.38 -7.61
N HIS A 94 -0.54 -4.18 -6.65
CA HIS A 94 -0.71 -5.63 -6.70
C HIS A 94 -2.08 -6.12 -6.21
N VAL A 95 -2.72 -5.38 -5.30
CA VAL A 95 -4.07 -5.71 -4.82
C VAL A 95 -5.10 -4.89 -5.59
N ILE A 96 -5.04 -3.56 -5.51
CA ILE A 96 -6.11 -2.70 -6.00
C ILE A 96 -6.11 -2.64 -7.53
N SER A 97 -5.01 -2.17 -8.14
CA SER A 97 -4.93 -1.98 -9.60
C SER A 97 -5.10 -3.30 -10.36
N GLU A 98 -4.53 -4.40 -9.82
CA GLU A 98 -4.71 -5.73 -10.37
C GLU A 98 -6.18 -6.14 -10.37
N SER A 99 -6.87 -6.00 -9.24
CA SER A 99 -8.27 -6.41 -9.09
C SER A 99 -9.20 -5.57 -9.97
N LEU A 100 -8.97 -4.25 -10.04
CA LEU A 100 -9.71 -3.37 -10.94
C LEU A 100 -9.50 -3.73 -12.42
N ARG A 101 -8.28 -4.17 -12.80
CA ARG A 101 -7.96 -4.58 -14.17
C ARG A 101 -8.57 -5.93 -14.53
N THR A 102 -8.55 -6.90 -13.62
CA THR A 102 -8.99 -8.28 -13.89
C THR A 102 -10.47 -8.51 -13.57
N GLY A 103 -11.12 -7.61 -12.85
CA GLY A 103 -12.48 -7.79 -12.32
C GLY A 103 -12.54 -8.70 -11.10
N ASN A 104 -11.39 -9.10 -10.55
CA ASN A 104 -11.33 -9.91 -9.34
C ASN A 104 -11.78 -9.10 -8.12
N MET A 105 -12.41 -9.78 -7.15
CA MET A 105 -12.85 -9.14 -5.92
C MET A 105 -11.68 -8.94 -4.97
N ILE A 106 -11.54 -7.72 -4.45
CA ILE A 106 -10.68 -7.42 -3.31
C ILE A 106 -11.31 -8.05 -2.06
N SER A 107 -10.52 -8.84 -1.32
CA SER A 107 -10.96 -9.51 -0.09
C SER A 107 -11.51 -8.54 0.94
N SER A 108 -12.57 -8.92 1.67
CA SER A 108 -13.11 -8.12 2.78
C SER A 108 -12.07 -7.84 3.85
N ALA A 109 -11.18 -8.81 4.13
CA ALA A 109 -10.08 -8.63 5.09
C ALA A 109 -9.18 -7.45 4.72
N TYR A 110 -8.99 -7.18 3.43
CA TYR A 110 -8.22 -6.01 2.98
C TYR A 110 -8.94 -4.70 3.33
N PHE A 111 -10.25 -4.63 3.09
CA PHE A 111 -11.05 -3.46 3.48
C PHE A 111 -11.01 -3.24 4.99
N ASP A 112 -11.13 -4.30 5.78
CA ASP A 112 -11.10 -4.22 7.24
C ASP A 112 -9.74 -3.72 7.75
N LYS A 113 -8.63 -4.18 7.14
CA LYS A 113 -7.28 -3.69 7.46
C LYS A 113 -7.11 -2.20 7.12
N LEU A 114 -7.61 -1.74 5.97
CA LEU A 114 -7.58 -0.31 5.65
C LEU A 114 -8.41 0.52 6.65
N LYS A 115 -9.59 0.04 7.09
CA LYS A 115 -10.39 0.72 8.11
C LYS A 115 -9.68 0.79 9.47
N GLU A 116 -8.93 -0.25 9.82
CA GLU A 116 -8.10 -0.28 11.02
C GLU A 116 -6.97 0.76 10.93
N LEU A 117 -6.28 0.81 9.79
CA LEU A 117 -5.16 1.73 9.57
C LEU A 117 -5.57 3.21 9.53
N LEU A 118 -6.81 3.54 9.15
CA LEU A 118 -7.34 4.90 9.28
C LEU A 118 -7.38 5.40 10.73
N LYS A 119 -7.37 4.50 11.71
CA LYS A 119 -7.34 4.81 13.14
C LYS A 119 -5.92 4.86 13.72
N ASN A 120 -4.89 4.71 12.88
CA ASN A 120 -3.49 4.71 13.33
C ASN A 120 -3.12 6.07 13.94
N LYS A 121 -2.26 6.06 14.96
CA LYS A 121 -1.78 7.28 15.63
C LYS A 121 -0.76 8.05 14.80
N ASN A 122 -0.07 7.38 13.87
CA ASN A 122 0.91 8.00 13.00
C ASN A 122 0.17 8.70 11.81
N PRO A 123 0.26 10.03 11.68
CA PRO A 123 -0.41 10.77 10.61
C PRO A 123 0.02 10.37 9.20
N GLU A 124 1.25 9.93 9.02
CA GLU A 124 1.76 9.49 7.72
C GLU A 124 1.13 8.15 7.31
N VAL A 125 0.95 7.22 8.24
CA VAL A 125 0.23 5.95 7.97
C VAL A 125 -1.22 6.24 7.57
N VAL A 126 -1.88 7.19 8.26
CA VAL A 126 -3.24 7.60 7.91
C VAL A 126 -3.29 8.22 6.51
N GLU A 127 -2.34 9.11 6.18
CA GLU A 127 -2.23 9.70 4.85
C GLU A 127 -2.06 8.62 3.76
N TRP A 128 -1.13 7.69 3.94
CA TRP A 128 -0.90 6.61 2.98
C TRP A 128 -2.09 5.65 2.87
N THR A 129 -2.82 5.45 3.96
CA THR A 129 -4.07 4.69 3.94
C THR A 129 -5.13 5.41 3.10
N LEU A 130 -5.27 6.73 3.27
CA LEU A 130 -6.17 7.55 2.47
C LEU A 130 -5.79 7.55 0.98
N ARG A 131 -4.50 7.67 0.64
CA ARG A 131 -4.00 7.53 -0.74
C ARG A 131 -4.37 6.16 -1.32
N THR A 132 -4.20 5.11 -0.52
CA THR A 132 -4.55 3.75 -0.93
C THR A 132 -6.05 3.61 -1.19
N ILE A 133 -6.91 4.16 -0.33
CA ILE A 133 -8.36 4.16 -0.53
C ILE A 133 -8.75 4.96 -1.79
N GLU A 134 -8.12 6.12 -2.03
CA GLU A 134 -8.41 6.96 -3.20
C GLU A 134 -8.18 6.20 -4.52
N THR A 135 -7.09 5.42 -4.61
CA THR A 135 -6.81 4.59 -5.80
C THR A 135 -7.83 3.49 -6.07
N MET A 136 -8.73 3.19 -5.14
CA MET A 136 -9.78 2.18 -5.32
C MET A 136 -10.96 2.65 -6.19
N GLY A 137 -11.00 3.92 -6.60
CA GLY A 137 -12.07 4.46 -7.45
C GLY A 137 -13.46 4.28 -6.81
N PRO A 138 -14.48 3.75 -7.51
CA PRO A 138 -15.82 3.55 -6.94
C PRO A 138 -15.88 2.68 -5.68
N LEU A 139 -14.92 1.75 -5.50
CA LEU A 139 -14.88 0.90 -4.30
C LEU A 139 -14.57 1.70 -3.02
N SER A 140 -13.98 2.88 -3.15
CA SER A 140 -13.71 3.80 -2.03
C SER A 140 -15.00 4.27 -1.33
N LEU A 141 -16.16 4.20 -1.99
CA LEU A 141 -17.47 4.53 -1.39
C LEU A 141 -17.78 3.70 -0.12
N ARG A 142 -17.15 2.52 0.01
CA ARG A 142 -17.26 1.66 1.21
C ARG A 142 -16.64 2.26 2.47
N PHE A 143 -15.81 3.31 2.33
CA PHE A 143 -15.10 3.97 3.41
C PHE A 143 -15.64 5.37 3.74
N VAL A 144 -16.74 5.81 3.11
CA VAL A 144 -17.27 7.17 3.27
C VAL A 144 -17.45 7.55 4.74
N LYS A 145 -17.96 6.64 5.57
CA LYS A 145 -18.19 6.90 7.00
C LYS A 145 -16.87 7.06 7.75
N GLU A 146 -15.95 6.12 7.55
CA GLU A 146 -14.65 6.06 8.23
C GLU A 146 -13.76 7.24 7.83
N VAL A 147 -13.70 7.58 6.55
CA VAL A 147 -12.92 8.71 6.01
C VAL A 147 -13.41 10.04 6.56
N ARG A 148 -14.74 10.26 6.59
CA ARG A 148 -15.31 11.50 7.15
C ARG A 148 -15.07 11.63 8.64
N ALA A 149 -15.08 10.52 9.38
CA ALA A 149 -14.85 10.51 10.82
C ALA A 149 -13.43 10.95 11.21
N ILE A 150 -12.43 10.72 10.34
CA ILE A 150 -11.03 11.05 10.61
C ILE A 150 -10.59 12.39 10.00
N LYS A 151 -11.52 13.17 9.44
CA LYS A 151 -11.21 14.43 8.76
C LYS A 151 -10.45 15.37 9.72
N PRO A 152 -9.21 15.76 9.39
CA PRO A 152 -8.43 16.62 10.27
C PRO A 152 -9.13 17.97 10.49
N GLY A 153 -9.28 18.36 11.75
CA GLY A 153 -9.83 19.66 12.13
C GLY A 153 -8.80 20.79 11.95
N ILE A 154 -8.86 21.79 12.83
CA ILE A 154 -7.95 22.97 12.81
C ILE A 154 -6.49 22.55 13.03
N SER A 155 -6.22 21.37 13.60
CA SER A 155 -4.87 20.83 13.79
C SER A 155 -4.09 20.55 12.50
N LYS A 156 -4.73 20.57 11.33
CA LYS A 156 -4.05 20.33 10.03
C LYS A 156 -2.97 21.34 9.66
N PHE A 157 -2.97 22.53 10.27
CA PHE A 157 -1.96 23.56 10.01
C PHE A 157 -0.61 23.28 10.69
N LEU A 158 -0.55 22.33 11.62
CA LEU A 158 0.66 22.02 12.40
C LEU A 158 1.40 20.77 11.91
N ASN A 159 0.79 19.97 11.02
CA ASN A 159 1.37 18.73 10.53
C ASN A 159 1.08 18.55 9.04
N GLN A 160 2.15 18.36 8.25
CA GLN A 160 2.07 18.25 6.79
C GLN A 160 1.24 17.05 6.32
N HIS A 161 1.34 15.90 7.00
CA HIS A 161 0.56 14.71 6.67
C HIS A 161 -0.93 14.88 6.97
N LEU A 162 -1.28 15.63 8.04
CA LEU A 162 -2.68 15.99 8.30
C LEU A 162 -3.22 16.96 7.24
N LYS A 163 -2.38 17.89 6.75
CA LYS A 163 -2.74 18.77 5.63
C LYS A 163 -3.01 17.96 4.36
N PHE A 164 -2.11 17.04 3.99
CA PHE A 164 -2.31 16.15 2.84
C PHE A 164 -3.54 15.25 3.01
N SER A 165 -3.74 14.68 4.19
CA SER A 165 -4.94 13.90 4.51
C SER A 165 -6.22 14.71 4.27
N SER A 166 -6.30 15.97 4.72
CA SER A 166 -7.44 16.86 4.44
C SER A 166 -7.68 17.05 2.95
N GLN A 167 -6.61 17.23 2.16
CA GLN A 167 -6.72 17.43 0.71
C GLN A 167 -7.23 16.17 -0.02
N ILE A 168 -6.72 14.99 0.36
CA ILE A 168 -7.17 13.72 -0.21
C ILE A 168 -8.64 13.47 0.14
N ILE A 169 -9.05 13.74 1.38
CA ILE A 169 -10.45 13.61 1.80
C ILE A 169 -11.36 14.54 0.98
N GLU A 170 -11.00 15.81 0.85
CA GLU A 170 -11.76 16.77 0.06
C GLU A 170 -11.87 16.38 -1.43
N LEU A 171 -10.81 15.79 -2.00
CA LEU A 171 -10.82 15.24 -3.35
C LEU A 171 -11.81 14.06 -3.47
N MET A 172 -11.71 13.08 -2.56
CA MET A 172 -12.60 11.91 -2.56
C MET A 172 -14.07 12.32 -2.36
N GLU A 173 -14.36 13.27 -1.48
CA GLU A 173 -15.72 13.77 -1.26
C GLU A 173 -16.33 14.33 -2.56
N LYS A 174 -15.57 15.14 -3.31
CA LYS A 174 -16.00 15.65 -4.62
C LYS A 174 -16.21 14.55 -5.65
N GLN A 175 -15.35 13.53 -5.66
CA GLN A 175 -15.49 12.39 -6.56
C GLN A 175 -16.77 11.59 -6.23
N TRP A 176 -17.04 11.33 -4.94
CA TRP A 176 -18.23 10.60 -4.51
C TRP A 176 -19.53 11.33 -4.81
N GLU A 177 -19.55 12.66 -4.69
CA GLU A 177 -20.71 13.47 -5.09
C GLU A 177 -21.03 13.29 -6.57
N LYS A 178 -20.01 13.35 -7.44
CA LYS A 178 -20.17 13.12 -8.89
C LYS A 178 -20.62 11.72 -9.28
N MET A 179 -20.31 10.71 -8.46
CA MET A 179 -20.76 9.33 -8.71
C MET A 179 -22.22 9.09 -8.32
N ARG A 180 -22.81 9.99 -7.51
CA ARG A 180 -24.20 9.89 -7.02
C ARG A 180 -25.17 10.74 -7.84
N SER A 181 -24.66 11.75 -8.54
CA SER A 181 -25.40 12.57 -9.52
C SER A 181 -25.54 11.84 -10.84
#